data_AF-A0A2U0DL97-F1
#
_entry.id   AF-A0A2U0DL97-F1
#
_cell.length_a   1.000
_cell.length_b   1.000
_cell.length_c   1.000
_cell.angle_alpha   90.00
_cell.angle_beta   90.00
_cell.angle_gamma   90.00
#
_symmetry.space_group_name_H-M   'P 1'
#
loop_
_entity.id
_entity.type
_entity.pdbx_description
1 polymer ?
#
loop_
_entity_poly.entity_id
_entity_poly.type
_entity_poly.pdbx_seq_one_letter_code
_entity_poly.pdbx_strand_id
1 'polypeptide(L)'
;MALKYYFGIVFLNLIYAEAQTIIRFSDGKTVESIVIKNDKKNEFLTSSDLKNFQFKEGTQILYNNKVVDFAVNNDTLVVFDKVKEIEEVEILNFNNKTEKTVKKTNQQNVFYALNSNYQMGTSVQINTEDKVTYVKSISVFPVMKNKEVLESGKMKIEILPNINGDPDEKNPILSFDEDVKKIKTGTWLITLPRIIKYPKNGFFIVFHFQYNKNNVFALSFKTTKESNVYYYNPTYYGGWKKDESQGILYKLKILQ
;
A
#
# COMPACT_ATOMS: atom_id res chain seq x y z
N MET A 1 -79.28 -21.10 4.65
CA MET A 1 -78.79 -22.27 3.89
C MET A 1 -78.58 -21.83 2.45
N ALA A 2 -77.32 -21.58 2.06
CA ALA A 2 -76.80 -21.62 0.69
C ALA A 2 -75.40 -21.00 0.70
N LEU A 3 -74.42 -21.90 0.76
CA LEU A 3 -73.01 -21.67 0.54
C LEU A 3 -72.83 -21.21 -0.93
N LYS A 4 -72.18 -20.07 -1.17
CA LYS A 4 -71.56 -19.75 -2.47
C LYS A 4 -70.12 -19.36 -2.23
N TYR A 5 -69.23 -20.31 -2.47
CA TYR A 5 -67.81 -20.08 -2.65
C TYR A 5 -67.52 -19.69 -4.10
N TYR A 6 -66.30 -19.15 -4.29
CA TYR A 6 -65.51 -19.03 -5.52
C TYR A 6 -65.72 -17.74 -6.34
N PHE A 7 -64.69 -17.01 -6.78
CA PHE A 7 -63.25 -17.22 -6.81
C PHE A 7 -62.59 -15.84 -6.55
N GLY A 8 -61.98 -15.66 -5.38
CA GLY A 8 -60.92 -14.66 -5.25
C GLY A 8 -59.69 -15.24 -5.92
N ILE A 9 -59.22 -14.62 -7.00
CA ILE A 9 -57.90 -14.88 -7.55
C ILE A 9 -56.91 -14.51 -6.45
N VAL A 10 -56.53 -15.50 -5.64
CA VAL A 10 -55.31 -15.41 -4.85
C VAL A 10 -54.20 -15.48 -5.89
N PHE A 11 -53.73 -14.31 -6.29
CA PHE A 11 -52.37 -14.15 -6.76
C PHE A 11 -51.49 -14.75 -5.66
N LEU A 12 -51.21 -16.04 -5.78
CA LEU A 12 -50.00 -16.62 -5.23
C LEU A 12 -48.90 -15.83 -5.92
N ASN A 13 -48.45 -14.77 -5.25
CA ASN A 13 -47.06 -14.40 -5.26
C ASN A 13 -46.31 -15.68 -4.86
N LEU A 14 -46.08 -16.56 -5.83
CA LEU A 14 -44.88 -17.37 -5.92
C LEU A 14 -43.76 -16.34 -5.95
N ILE A 15 -43.43 -15.86 -4.76
CA ILE A 15 -42.16 -15.21 -4.48
C ILE A 15 -41.18 -16.31 -4.87
N TYR A 16 -40.65 -16.21 -6.09
CA TYR A 16 -39.38 -16.79 -6.43
C TYR A 16 -38.42 -16.23 -5.39
N ALA A 17 -38.29 -16.95 -4.27
CA ALA A 17 -37.22 -16.70 -3.34
C ALA A 17 -35.98 -17.06 -4.14
N GLU A 18 -35.26 -16.04 -4.60
CA GLU A 18 -33.98 -16.22 -5.26
C GLU A 18 -33.16 -17.15 -4.37
N ALA A 19 -32.77 -18.31 -4.92
CA ALA A 19 -32.00 -19.28 -4.18
C ALA A 19 -30.68 -18.62 -3.78
N GLN A 20 -30.34 -18.67 -2.50
CA GLN A 20 -29.07 -18.10 -2.06
C GLN A 20 -27.94 -18.83 -2.77
N THR A 21 -27.03 -18.10 -3.40
CA THR A 21 -25.95 -18.70 -4.18
C THR A 21 -24.65 -18.70 -3.40
N ILE A 22 -23.89 -19.79 -3.51
CA ILE A 22 -22.50 -19.82 -3.06
C ILE A 22 -21.64 -19.46 -4.25
N ILE A 23 -20.82 -18.42 -4.13
CA ILE A 23 -19.95 -17.95 -5.21
C ILE A 23 -18.50 -18.07 -4.77
N ARG A 24 -17.69 -18.63 -5.66
CA ARG A 24 -16.24 -18.65 -5.52
C ARG A 24 -15.65 -17.31 -5.93
N PHE A 25 -14.91 -16.68 -5.04
CA PHE A 25 -14.32 -15.36 -5.30
C PHE A 25 -13.36 -15.37 -6.49
N SER A 26 -12.54 -16.42 -6.65
CA SER A 26 -11.46 -16.41 -7.63
C SER A 26 -11.87 -16.32 -9.10
N ASP A 27 -13.07 -16.78 -9.44
CA ASP A 27 -13.57 -16.77 -10.81
C ASP A 27 -15.08 -16.55 -10.94
N GLY A 28 -15.76 -16.21 -9.83
CA GLY A 28 -17.18 -15.90 -9.80
C GLY A 28 -18.10 -17.10 -10.06
N LYS A 29 -17.58 -18.34 -10.08
CA LYS A 29 -18.41 -19.53 -10.34
C LYS A 29 -19.24 -19.91 -9.13
N THR A 30 -20.46 -20.38 -9.40
CA THR A 30 -21.35 -20.95 -8.39
C THR A 30 -20.80 -22.28 -7.88
N VAL A 31 -20.92 -22.48 -6.58
CA VAL A 31 -20.51 -23.68 -5.86
C VAL A 31 -21.75 -24.36 -5.30
N GLU A 32 -21.78 -25.69 -5.38
CA GLU A 32 -22.95 -26.47 -4.96
C GLU A 32 -23.10 -26.54 -3.44
N SER A 33 -21.99 -26.62 -2.71
CA SER A 33 -21.99 -26.77 -1.26
C SER A 33 -20.69 -26.30 -0.61
N ILE A 34 -20.77 -26.07 0.70
CA ILE A 34 -19.64 -25.80 1.59
C ILE A 34 -19.79 -26.64 2.86
N VAL A 35 -18.71 -26.75 3.64
CA VAL A 35 -18.76 -27.44 4.94
C VAL A 35 -18.56 -26.42 6.06
N ILE A 36 -19.45 -26.38 7.03
CA ILE A 36 -19.25 -25.65 8.28
C ILE A 36 -18.53 -26.55 9.27
N LYS A 37 -17.44 -26.06 9.83
CA LYS A 37 -16.72 -26.72 10.92
C LYS A 37 -17.21 -26.14 12.25
N ASN A 38 -17.84 -26.99 13.04
CA ASN A 38 -18.34 -26.68 14.37
C ASN A 38 -17.70 -27.64 15.39
N ASP A 39 -17.57 -27.23 16.65
CA ASP A 39 -16.80 -27.93 17.69
C ASP A 39 -17.26 -29.37 17.97
N LYS A 40 -18.48 -29.73 17.53
CA LYS A 40 -19.09 -31.06 17.76
C LYS A 40 -19.18 -31.92 16.49
N LYS A 41 -19.24 -31.33 15.29
CA LYS A 41 -19.35 -32.05 14.00
C LYS A 41 -19.18 -31.08 12.82
N ASN A 42 -18.71 -31.60 11.67
CA ASN A 42 -18.78 -30.91 10.39
C ASN A 42 -20.19 -31.06 9.78
N GLU A 43 -20.76 -29.96 9.31
CA GLU A 43 -22.08 -29.90 8.67
C GLU A 43 -21.94 -29.47 7.21
N PHE A 44 -22.60 -30.16 6.29
CA PHE A 44 -22.63 -29.79 4.88
C PHE A 44 -23.80 -28.85 4.64
N LEU A 45 -23.53 -27.67 4.07
CA LEU A 45 -24.56 -26.72 3.67
C LEU A 45 -24.58 -26.57 2.16
N THR A 46 -25.75 -26.79 1.59
CA THR A 46 -26.06 -26.47 0.19
C THR A 46 -26.68 -25.07 0.10
N SER A 47 -26.85 -24.58 -1.13
CA SER A 47 -27.51 -23.31 -1.43
C SER A 47 -28.92 -23.18 -0.78
N SER A 48 -29.66 -24.28 -0.64
CA SER A 48 -30.98 -24.28 0.03
C SER A 48 -30.90 -24.16 1.55
N ASP A 49 -29.80 -24.62 2.16
CA ASP A 49 -29.65 -24.65 3.62
C ASP A 49 -29.18 -23.29 4.17
N LEU A 50 -28.48 -22.49 3.35
CA LEU A 50 -27.96 -21.18 3.73
C LEU A 50 -29.03 -20.20 4.22
N LYS A 51 -30.22 -20.24 3.61
CA LYS A 51 -31.32 -19.33 3.93
C LYS A 51 -31.72 -19.38 5.40
N ASN A 52 -31.60 -20.55 6.02
CA ASN A 52 -31.99 -20.78 7.41
C ASN A 52 -30.78 -20.90 8.34
N PHE A 53 -29.56 -20.80 7.80
CA PHE A 53 -28.34 -20.95 8.59
C PHE A 53 -27.96 -19.62 9.25
N GLN A 54 -27.84 -19.63 10.58
CA GLN A 54 -27.40 -18.47 11.35
C GLN A 54 -25.89 -18.53 11.58
N PHE A 55 -25.14 -17.70 10.87
CA PHE A 55 -23.71 -17.51 11.11
C PHE A 55 -23.47 -16.86 12.47
N LYS A 56 -22.64 -17.50 13.29
CA LYS A 56 -22.20 -16.97 14.59
C LYS A 56 -20.74 -16.52 14.50
N GLU A 57 -20.35 -15.65 15.40
CA GLU A 57 -18.94 -15.29 15.59
C GLU A 57 -18.10 -16.56 15.81
N GLY A 58 -16.99 -16.69 15.08
CA GLY A 58 -16.13 -17.88 15.12
C GLY A 58 -16.53 -19.04 14.20
N THR A 59 -17.59 -18.91 13.39
CA THR A 59 -17.96 -19.94 12.39
C THR A 59 -16.83 -20.12 11.38
N GLN A 60 -16.36 -21.36 11.20
CA GLN A 60 -15.34 -21.71 10.21
C GLN A 60 -15.98 -22.42 9.00
N ILE A 61 -15.63 -21.99 7.79
CA ILE A 61 -16.06 -22.64 6.54
C ILE A 61 -14.87 -23.39 5.94
N LEU A 62 -15.12 -24.62 5.52
CA LEU A 62 -14.22 -25.43 4.73
C LEU A 62 -14.71 -25.49 3.29
N TYR A 63 -13.83 -25.14 2.36
CA TYR A 63 -14.01 -25.32 0.93
C TYR A 63 -12.80 -26.10 0.38
N ASN A 64 -13.04 -27.20 -0.34
CA ASN A 64 -11.99 -28.15 -0.76
C ASN A 64 -11.06 -28.58 0.39
N ASN A 65 -11.63 -28.90 1.55
CA ASN A 65 -10.93 -29.31 2.78
C ASN A 65 -9.95 -28.26 3.36
N LYS A 66 -10.04 -26.99 2.94
CA LYS A 66 -9.27 -25.88 3.52
C LYS A 66 -10.19 -24.89 4.21
N VAL A 67 -9.74 -24.35 5.35
CA VAL A 67 -10.43 -23.22 5.99
C VAL A 67 -10.28 -22.02 5.08
N VAL A 68 -11.40 -21.38 4.78
CA VAL A 68 -11.48 -20.23 3.88
C VAL A 68 -12.22 -19.10 4.56
N ASP A 69 -11.78 -17.88 4.29
CA ASP A 69 -12.57 -16.70 4.64
C ASP A 69 -13.84 -16.65 3.80
N PHE A 70 -14.86 -15.98 4.32
CA PHE A 70 -16.13 -15.82 3.63
C PHE A 70 -16.81 -14.50 3.98
N ALA A 71 -17.69 -14.05 3.09
CA ALA A 71 -18.59 -12.94 3.33
C ALA A 71 -20.02 -13.37 2.98
N VAL A 72 -20.98 -12.95 3.79
CA VAL A 72 -22.41 -13.18 3.56
C VAL A 72 -23.06 -11.85 3.26
N ASN A 73 -23.73 -11.74 2.13
CA ASN A 73 -24.55 -10.58 1.79
C ASN A 73 -25.90 -11.08 1.28
N ASN A 74 -26.98 -10.78 2.01
CA ASN A 74 -28.37 -11.15 1.74
C ASN A 74 -28.56 -12.56 1.15
N ASP A 75 -28.44 -12.71 -0.17
CA ASP A 75 -28.67 -13.96 -0.91
C ASP A 75 -27.40 -14.58 -1.51
N THR A 76 -26.23 -14.19 -1.04
CA THR A 76 -24.94 -14.70 -1.55
C THR A 76 -23.94 -14.95 -0.44
N LEU A 77 -23.42 -16.18 -0.42
CA LEU A 77 -22.21 -16.53 0.32
C LEU A 77 -21.03 -16.48 -0.64
N VAL A 78 -20.08 -15.57 -0.39
CA VAL A 78 -18.82 -15.49 -1.16
C VAL A 78 -17.73 -16.23 -0.41
N VAL A 79 -17.10 -17.21 -1.05
CA VAL A 79 -15.99 -17.99 -0.52
C VAL A 79 -14.66 -17.53 -1.13
N PHE A 80 -13.71 -17.12 -0.30
CA PHE A 80 -12.39 -16.64 -0.75
C PHE A 80 -11.40 -17.82 -0.92
N ASP A 81 -11.57 -18.58 -2.01
CA ASP A 81 -10.82 -19.80 -2.33
C ASP A 81 -9.36 -19.57 -2.76
N LYS A 82 -9.04 -18.36 -3.24
CA LYS A 82 -7.68 -17.89 -3.52
C LYS A 82 -7.34 -16.75 -2.58
N VAL A 83 -7.05 -17.08 -1.33
CA VAL A 83 -6.15 -16.20 -0.57
C VAL A 83 -4.76 -16.46 -1.16
N LYS A 84 -4.35 -15.65 -2.13
CA LYS A 84 -2.91 -15.31 -2.21
C LYS A 84 -2.69 -14.72 -0.82
N GLU A 85 -1.96 -15.42 0.06
CA GLU A 85 -1.64 -14.92 1.40
C GLU A 85 -1.34 -13.44 1.24
N ILE A 86 -2.28 -12.59 1.68
CA ILE A 86 -1.94 -11.22 1.98
C ILE A 86 -1.03 -11.45 3.16
N GLU A 87 0.28 -11.26 2.96
CA GLU A 87 1.25 -11.23 4.06
C GLU A 87 0.56 -10.54 5.22
N GLU A 88 0.46 -11.26 6.34
CA GLU A 88 -0.19 -10.82 7.56
C GLU A 88 0.13 -9.33 7.75
N VAL A 89 -0.85 -8.46 7.51
CA VAL A 89 -0.68 -7.05 7.81
C VAL A 89 -0.74 -7.00 9.31
N GLU A 90 0.42 -7.14 9.94
CA GLU A 90 0.63 -6.87 11.35
C GLU A 90 0.01 -5.49 11.60
N ILE A 91 -1.18 -5.46 12.20
CA ILE A 91 -1.75 -4.22 12.74
C ILE A 91 -0.86 -3.90 13.93
N LEU A 92 0.26 -3.25 13.65
CA LEU A 92 1.19 -2.78 14.66
C LEU A 92 0.41 -1.84 15.56
N ASN A 93 0.10 -2.29 16.78
CA ASN A 93 -0.59 -1.48 17.75
C ASN A 93 0.36 -0.37 18.23
N PHE A 94 0.25 0.80 17.61
CA PHE A 94 1.12 1.96 17.86
C PHE A 94 0.73 2.76 19.10
N ASN A 95 -0.32 2.36 19.83
CA ASN A 95 -0.84 3.11 20.98
C ASN A 95 0.19 3.29 22.11
N ASN A 96 1.23 2.45 22.15
CA ASN A 96 2.30 2.51 23.15
C ASN A 96 3.64 3.06 22.59
N LYS A 97 3.70 3.50 21.32
CA LYS A 97 4.93 4.01 20.71
C LYS A 97 5.01 5.54 20.76
N THR A 98 6.20 6.05 21.03
CA THR A 98 6.49 7.49 21.05
C THR A 98 6.83 7.99 19.66
N GLU A 99 6.17 9.07 19.24
CA GLU A 99 6.46 9.73 17.97
C GLU A 99 7.62 10.71 18.13
N LYS A 100 8.65 10.58 17.29
CA LYS A 100 9.82 11.48 17.29
C LYS A 100 10.05 12.04 15.89
N THR A 101 10.54 13.28 15.84
CA THR A 101 10.96 13.89 14.57
C THR A 101 12.48 13.92 14.50
N VAL A 102 13.07 13.27 13.51
CA VAL A 102 14.51 13.31 13.23
C VAL A 102 14.75 14.25 12.06
N LYS A 103 15.67 15.21 12.21
CA LYS A 103 15.95 16.23 11.18
C LYS A 103 17.46 16.29 10.96
N LYS A 104 17.87 16.43 9.69
CA LYS A 104 19.22 16.86 9.35
C LYS A 104 19.23 18.39 9.38
N THR A 105 20.19 19.02 10.05
CA THR A 105 20.12 20.46 10.39
C THR A 105 21.12 21.34 9.64
N ASN A 106 22.21 20.76 9.13
CA ASN A 106 23.21 21.50 8.36
C ASN A 106 22.77 21.74 6.91
N GLN A 107 21.78 22.61 6.71
CA GLN A 107 21.35 23.07 5.38
C GLN A 107 22.49 23.82 4.69
N GLN A 108 22.68 23.59 3.39
CA GLN A 108 23.58 24.37 2.55
C GLN A 108 22.84 25.34 1.62
N ASN A 109 23.58 26.30 1.07
CA ASN A 109 23.11 27.26 0.06
C ASN A 109 23.20 26.69 -1.37
N VAL A 110 23.15 25.37 -1.51
CA VAL A 110 23.21 24.66 -2.78
C VAL A 110 21.92 23.87 -2.95
N PHE A 111 21.53 23.66 -4.21
CA PHE A 111 20.34 22.91 -4.58
C PHE A 111 20.71 21.85 -5.61
N TYR A 112 20.08 20.69 -5.51
CA TYR A 112 20.17 19.68 -6.56
C TYR A 112 18.92 19.67 -7.41
N ALA A 113 19.10 19.90 -8.71
CA ALA A 113 18.04 19.81 -9.70
C ALA A 113 17.67 18.34 -9.94
N LEU A 114 16.37 18.05 -9.90
CA LEU A 114 15.85 16.74 -10.29
C LEU A 114 15.64 16.72 -11.81
N ASN A 115 16.58 16.12 -12.53
CA ASN A 115 16.51 15.97 -13.98
C ASN A 115 15.46 14.92 -14.36
N SER A 116 14.66 15.22 -15.39
CA SER A 116 13.68 14.27 -15.91
C SER A 116 14.32 13.01 -16.47
N ASN A 117 13.64 11.89 -16.26
CA ASN A 117 13.98 10.53 -16.72
C ASN A 117 15.30 9.98 -16.16
N TYR A 118 15.81 10.58 -15.08
CA TYR A 118 16.90 10.03 -14.29
C TYR A 118 16.45 9.92 -12.83
N GLN A 119 16.85 8.84 -12.17
CA GLN A 119 16.62 8.71 -10.74
C GLN A 119 17.66 9.49 -9.96
N MET A 120 17.19 10.18 -8.91
CA MET A 120 18.04 10.84 -7.94
C MET A 120 17.56 10.44 -6.55
N GLY A 121 18.47 10.06 -5.67
CA GLY A 121 18.13 9.67 -4.30
C GLY A 121 19.04 10.29 -3.25
N THR A 122 18.64 10.16 -1.99
CA THR A 122 19.51 10.42 -0.84
C THR A 122 19.46 9.25 0.11
N SER A 123 20.59 8.95 0.74
CA SER A 123 20.62 8.02 1.86
C SER A 123 19.92 8.62 3.08
N VAL A 124 19.19 7.76 3.79
CA VAL A 124 18.48 8.06 5.03
C VAL A 124 19.03 7.15 6.12
N GLN A 125 20.02 7.66 6.82
CA GLN A 125 20.68 6.97 7.94
C GLN A 125 20.47 7.74 9.24
N ILE A 126 19.85 7.08 10.21
CA ILE A 126 19.61 7.63 11.55
C ILE A 126 20.10 6.64 12.60
N ASN A 127 20.55 7.15 13.75
CA ASN A 127 20.80 6.31 14.91
C ASN A 127 19.45 5.92 15.52
N THR A 128 19.16 4.62 15.57
CA THR A 128 17.91 4.09 16.14
C THR A 128 18.00 3.80 17.63
N GLU A 129 19.16 3.98 18.26
CA GLU A 129 19.42 3.63 19.68
C GLU A 129 19.06 2.16 19.97
N ASP A 130 19.30 1.25 19.02
CA ASP A 130 18.93 -0.17 19.07
C ASP A 130 17.42 -0.45 19.32
N LYS A 131 16.56 0.56 19.14
CA LYS A 131 15.10 0.42 19.27
C LYS A 131 14.44 0.02 17.96
N VAL A 132 13.38 -0.78 18.07
CA VAL A 132 12.50 -1.08 16.94
C VAL A 132 11.87 0.23 16.46
N THR A 133 12.29 0.69 15.29
CA THR A 133 11.92 2.01 14.77
C THR A 133 11.08 1.85 13.51
N TYR A 134 10.02 2.66 13.39
CA TYR A 134 9.14 2.68 12.22
C TYR A 134 9.12 4.09 11.61
N VAL A 135 9.14 4.19 10.29
CA VAL A 135 9.03 5.47 9.57
C VAL A 135 7.58 5.66 9.15
N LYS A 136 6.98 6.74 9.65
CA LYS A 136 5.60 7.12 9.38
C LYS A 136 5.49 8.09 8.21
N SER A 137 6.40 9.06 8.13
CA SER A 137 6.45 9.99 7.00
C SER A 137 7.83 10.56 6.79
N ILE A 138 8.05 11.05 5.57
CA ILE A 138 9.28 11.69 5.13
C ILE A 138 8.92 13.08 4.64
N SER A 139 9.70 14.09 4.98
CA SER A 139 9.57 15.43 4.42
C SER A 139 10.86 15.84 3.75
N VAL A 140 10.74 16.41 2.55
CA VAL A 140 11.85 17.02 1.81
C VAL A 140 11.51 18.48 1.50
N PHE A 141 12.52 19.24 1.06
CA PHE A 141 12.38 20.68 0.89
C PHE A 141 12.65 21.11 -0.56
N PRO A 142 11.65 20.95 -1.45
CA PRO A 142 11.79 21.34 -2.83
C PRO A 142 11.66 22.85 -3.01
N VAL A 143 12.24 23.34 -4.09
CA VAL A 143 12.05 24.65 -4.71
C VAL A 143 11.57 24.41 -6.12
N MET A 144 10.36 24.90 -6.41
CA MET A 144 9.77 24.80 -7.73
C MET A 144 10.52 25.69 -8.72
N LYS A 145 10.91 25.13 -9.86
CA LYS A 145 11.61 25.83 -10.94
C LYS A 145 10.70 26.07 -12.12
N ASN A 146 9.84 25.09 -12.44
CA ASN A 146 8.85 25.23 -13.51
C ASN A 146 7.60 24.42 -13.17
N LYS A 147 6.48 25.11 -12.93
CA LYS A 147 5.22 24.49 -12.55
C LYS A 147 4.56 23.72 -13.69
N GLU A 148 4.56 24.31 -14.89
CA GLU A 148 3.93 23.70 -16.07
C GLU A 148 4.63 22.39 -16.45
N VAL A 149 5.96 22.36 -16.38
CA VAL A 149 6.73 21.13 -16.58
C VAL A 149 6.39 20.11 -15.50
N LEU A 150 6.33 20.51 -14.22
CA LEU A 150 5.99 19.59 -13.13
C LEU A 150 4.61 18.95 -13.34
N GLU A 151 3.60 19.77 -13.64
CA GLU A 151 2.21 19.34 -13.79
C GLU A 151 1.95 18.53 -15.07
N SER A 152 2.87 18.57 -16.05
CA SER A 152 2.81 17.76 -17.27
C SER A 152 3.63 16.46 -17.19
N GLY A 153 4.38 16.24 -16.10
CA GLY A 153 5.10 15.01 -15.84
C GLY A 153 4.45 14.12 -14.78
N LYS A 154 5.14 13.05 -14.42
CA LYS A 154 4.77 12.15 -13.30
C LYS A 154 5.91 12.06 -12.30
N MET A 155 5.59 11.94 -11.02
CA MET A 155 6.58 11.72 -9.97
C MET A 155 6.41 10.32 -9.40
N LYS A 156 7.42 9.46 -9.59
CA LYS A 156 7.52 8.18 -8.90
C LYS A 156 8.51 8.31 -7.76
N ILE A 157 8.16 7.77 -6.60
CA ILE A 157 9.01 7.72 -5.41
C ILE A 157 9.25 6.26 -5.05
N GLU A 158 10.50 5.95 -4.73
CA GLU A 158 10.89 4.60 -4.30
C GLU A 158 11.67 4.69 -2.99
N ILE A 159 11.35 3.78 -2.07
CA ILE A 159 12.09 3.56 -0.84
C ILE A 159 12.90 2.28 -1.06
N LEU A 160 14.20 2.43 -1.27
CA LEU A 160 15.09 1.31 -1.59
C LEU A 160 15.93 0.95 -0.36
N PRO A 161 16.15 -0.34 -0.05
CA PRO A 161 17.08 -0.72 0.99
C PRO A 161 18.51 -0.26 0.65
N ASN A 162 19.30 0.02 1.68
CA ASN A 162 20.72 0.25 1.53
C ASN A 162 21.49 -1.08 1.60
N ILE A 163 22.08 -1.48 0.48
CA ILE A 163 22.95 -2.65 0.38
C ILE A 163 24.36 -2.18 0.04
N ASN A 164 25.28 -2.36 0.98
CA ASN A 164 26.70 -2.02 0.83
C ASN A 164 26.98 -0.55 0.43
N GLY A 165 26.09 0.38 0.78
CA GLY A 165 26.24 1.80 0.46
C GLY A 165 25.48 2.24 -0.78
N ASP A 166 24.86 1.32 -1.52
CA ASP A 166 24.11 1.60 -2.74
C ASP A 166 22.62 1.26 -2.62
N PRO A 167 21.74 1.94 -3.40
CA PRO A 167 20.31 1.61 -3.45
C PRO A 167 20.05 0.27 -4.16
N ASP A 168 19.29 -0.63 -3.53
CA ASP A 168 18.85 -1.88 -4.17
C ASP A 168 17.56 -1.70 -4.98
N GLU A 169 17.71 -1.59 -6.29
CA GLU A 169 16.59 -1.43 -7.24
C GLU A 169 15.76 -2.71 -7.43
N LYS A 170 16.32 -3.87 -7.10
CA LYS A 170 15.66 -5.17 -7.36
C LYS A 170 14.62 -5.49 -6.28
N ASN A 171 14.82 -4.99 -5.07
CA ASN A 171 13.96 -5.27 -3.92
C ASN A 171 13.48 -3.98 -3.24
N PRO A 172 12.64 -3.15 -3.91
CA PRO A 172 12.11 -1.94 -3.31
C PRO A 172 11.25 -2.26 -2.08
N ILE A 173 11.42 -1.49 -1.00
CA ILE A 173 10.57 -1.57 0.20
C ILE A 173 9.17 -1.02 -0.13
N LEU A 174 9.14 0.08 -0.87
CA LEU A 174 7.94 0.74 -1.40
C LEU A 174 8.27 1.40 -2.74
N SER A 175 7.32 1.38 -3.66
CA SER A 175 7.31 2.21 -4.86
C SER A 175 5.89 2.72 -5.09
N PHE A 176 5.73 4.01 -5.32
CA PHE A 176 4.42 4.63 -5.52
C PHE A 176 4.53 5.92 -6.35
N ASP A 177 3.42 6.28 -6.97
CA ASP A 177 3.29 7.55 -7.68
C ASP A 177 2.80 8.64 -6.71
N GLU A 178 3.39 9.83 -6.81
CA GLU A 178 2.93 11.02 -6.11
C GLU A 178 2.08 11.89 -7.06
N ASP A 179 0.99 12.44 -6.51
CA ASP A 179 0.28 13.52 -7.18
C ASP A 179 1.13 14.80 -7.18
N VAL A 180 1.72 15.12 -8.33
CA VAL A 180 2.59 16.28 -8.54
C VAL A 180 1.94 17.62 -8.13
N LYS A 181 0.60 17.71 -8.12
CA LYS A 181 -0.13 18.91 -7.69
C LYS A 181 -0.01 19.18 -6.19
N LYS A 182 0.34 18.16 -5.40
CA LYS A 182 0.59 18.28 -3.95
C LYS A 182 1.99 18.81 -3.64
N ILE A 183 2.90 18.80 -4.62
CA ILE A 183 4.29 19.24 -4.45
C ILE A 183 4.33 20.76 -4.50
N LYS A 184 4.72 21.39 -3.38
CA LYS A 184 4.85 22.85 -3.25
C LYS A 184 6.26 23.22 -2.79
N THR A 185 6.73 24.40 -3.19
CA THR A 185 7.96 25.00 -2.63
C THR A 185 7.87 25.07 -1.12
N GLY A 186 8.97 24.79 -0.42
CA GLY A 186 9.04 24.85 1.03
C GLY A 186 9.15 23.45 1.62
N THR A 187 8.06 22.93 2.19
CA THR A 187 8.03 21.57 2.75
C THR A 187 7.08 20.71 1.94
N TRP A 188 7.59 19.60 1.42
CA TRP A 188 6.79 18.55 0.82
C TRP A 188 6.79 17.35 1.75
N LEU A 189 5.62 17.09 2.34
CA LEU A 189 5.36 15.88 3.11
C LEU A 189 5.01 14.75 2.16
N ILE A 190 5.85 13.73 2.14
CA ILE A 190 5.66 12.49 1.38
C ILE A 190 4.94 11.52 2.30
N THR A 191 3.66 11.28 1.99
CA THR A 191 2.83 10.31 2.72
C THR A 191 3.13 8.91 2.18
N LEU A 192 3.67 8.05 3.04
CA LEU A 192 3.95 6.67 2.66
C LEU A 192 2.64 5.87 2.53
N PRO A 193 2.49 4.98 1.53
CA PRO A 193 1.33 4.10 1.39
C PRO A 193 1.08 3.20 2.62
N ARG A 194 2.15 2.86 3.34
CA ARG A 194 2.12 2.15 4.63
C ARG A 194 3.30 2.59 5.48
N ILE A 195 3.19 2.43 6.80
CA ILE A 195 4.31 2.61 7.73
C ILE A 195 5.34 1.52 7.44
N ILE A 196 6.62 1.89 7.38
CA ILE A 196 7.71 0.94 7.13
C ILE A 196 8.53 0.72 8.40
N LYS A 197 8.95 -0.52 8.66
CA LYS A 197 9.98 -0.81 9.65
C LYS A 197 11.31 -0.25 9.13
N TYR A 198 12.04 0.49 9.97
CA TYR A 198 13.32 1.08 9.60
C TYR A 198 14.35 -0.05 9.33
N PRO A 199 14.96 -0.12 8.13
CA PRO A 199 15.94 -1.16 7.83
C PRO A 199 17.23 -0.96 8.62
N LYS A 200 17.90 -2.06 8.98
CA LYS A 200 19.12 -2.04 9.79
C LYS A 200 20.22 -1.14 9.21
N ASN A 201 20.38 -1.14 7.89
CA ASN A 201 21.40 -0.35 7.18
C ASN A 201 20.89 1.02 6.70
N GLY A 202 19.70 1.44 7.15
CA GLY A 202 18.98 2.56 6.58
C GLY A 202 18.42 2.25 5.19
N PHE A 203 17.96 3.29 4.51
CA PHE A 203 17.33 3.19 3.20
C PHE A 203 17.63 4.41 2.35
N PHE A 204 17.26 4.37 1.09
CA PHE A 204 17.28 5.48 0.16
C PHE A 204 15.86 5.93 -0.14
N ILE A 205 15.66 7.25 -0.15
CA ILE A 205 14.50 7.81 -0.84
C ILE A 205 14.93 8.27 -2.22
N VAL A 206 14.31 7.68 -3.24
CA VAL A 206 14.62 7.90 -4.65
C VAL A 206 13.44 8.60 -5.32
N PHE A 207 13.76 9.64 -6.08
CA PHE A 207 12.84 10.44 -6.86
C PHE A 207 13.07 10.17 -8.35
N HIS A 208 12.00 9.93 -9.08
CA HIS A 208 12.02 9.80 -10.53
C HIS A 208 10.94 10.69 -11.13
N PHE A 209 11.37 11.81 -11.70
CA PHE A 209 10.48 12.68 -12.46
C PHE A 209 10.43 12.21 -13.91
N GLN A 210 9.31 11.65 -14.33
CA GLN A 210 9.10 11.14 -15.68
C GLN A 210 8.49 12.24 -16.56
N TYR A 211 9.14 12.53 -17.69
CA TYR A 211 8.72 13.57 -18.62
C TYR A 211 9.03 13.17 -20.07
N ASN A 212 8.39 13.81 -21.04
CA ASN A 212 8.56 13.47 -22.46
C ASN A 212 9.95 13.84 -23.05
N LYS A 213 10.76 14.61 -22.33
CA LYS A 213 12.12 15.00 -22.69
C LYS A 213 13.07 14.70 -21.53
N ASN A 214 14.30 14.29 -21.84
CA ASN A 214 15.37 14.07 -20.85
C ASN A 214 15.98 15.41 -20.39
N ASN A 215 16.56 15.42 -19.18
CA ASN A 215 17.31 16.56 -18.63
C ASN A 215 16.52 17.87 -18.50
N VAL A 216 15.20 17.79 -18.34
CA VAL A 216 14.34 18.91 -17.98
C VAL A 216 14.06 18.81 -16.48
N PHE A 217 14.31 19.87 -15.71
CA PHE A 217 14.04 19.85 -14.27
C PHE A 217 12.90 20.81 -13.92
N ALA A 218 11.93 20.31 -13.17
CA ALA A 218 10.80 21.09 -12.67
C ALA A 218 10.98 21.52 -11.21
N LEU A 219 11.85 20.80 -10.49
CA LEU A 219 12.10 20.93 -9.06
C LEU A 219 13.60 20.88 -8.78
N SER A 220 14.00 21.53 -7.71
CA SER A 220 15.31 21.31 -7.07
C SER A 220 15.14 21.11 -5.57
N PHE A 221 15.97 20.31 -4.92
CA PHE A 221 15.89 20.11 -3.47
C PHE A 221 16.98 20.88 -2.72
N LYS A 222 16.64 21.42 -1.55
CA LYS A 222 17.64 21.92 -0.60
C LYS A 222 18.57 20.79 -0.17
N THR A 223 19.83 21.12 0.06
CA THR A 223 20.86 20.11 0.39
C THR A 223 21.37 20.21 1.83
N THR A 224 22.07 19.17 2.26
CA THR A 224 22.74 19.07 3.57
C THR A 224 24.09 18.37 3.46
N LYS A 225 25.04 18.68 4.35
CA LYS A 225 26.33 17.96 4.44
C LYS A 225 26.24 16.59 5.12
N GLU A 226 25.11 16.28 5.74
CA GLU A 226 24.96 15.12 6.63
C GLU A 226 24.41 13.86 5.94
N SER A 227 24.29 13.89 4.61
CA SER A 227 23.97 12.74 3.76
C SER A 227 24.61 12.94 2.37
N ASN A 228 24.36 12.01 1.45
CA ASN A 228 24.87 12.05 0.09
C ASN A 228 23.74 11.94 -0.93
N VAL A 229 23.89 12.59 -2.07
CA VAL A 229 23.02 12.40 -3.24
C VAL A 229 23.57 11.28 -4.10
N TYR A 230 22.65 10.51 -4.67
CA TYR A 230 22.94 9.42 -5.60
C TYR A 230 22.22 9.70 -6.90
N TYR A 231 22.92 9.53 -8.01
CA TYR A 231 22.38 9.67 -9.35
C TYR A 231 22.45 8.35 -10.06
N TYR A 232 21.34 7.92 -10.65
CA TYR A 232 21.35 6.74 -11.49
C TYR A 232 21.57 7.14 -12.95
N ASN A 233 22.61 6.57 -13.55
CA ASN A 233 22.76 6.61 -14.99
C ASN A 233 23.50 5.37 -15.49
N PRO A 234 22.80 4.40 -16.10
CA PRO A 234 23.42 3.15 -16.53
C PRO A 234 24.39 3.39 -17.70
N THR A 235 24.09 4.36 -18.56
CA THR A 235 24.92 4.66 -19.75
C THR A 235 26.24 5.33 -19.37
N TYR A 236 26.23 6.28 -18.44
CA TYR A 236 27.42 7.06 -18.09
C TYR A 236 28.20 6.52 -16.88
N TYR A 237 27.51 5.90 -15.92
CA TYR A 237 28.12 5.46 -14.66
C TYR A 237 28.07 3.95 -14.45
N GLY A 238 27.38 3.20 -15.32
CA GLY A 238 27.12 1.77 -15.09
C GLY A 238 26.13 1.50 -13.94
N GLY A 239 25.44 2.53 -13.44
CA GLY A 239 24.50 2.41 -12.33
C GLY A 239 24.43 3.67 -11.46
N TRP A 240 24.39 3.48 -10.15
CA TRP A 240 24.39 4.54 -9.16
C TRP A 240 25.76 5.20 -9.01
N LYS A 241 25.77 6.53 -8.99
CA LYS A 241 26.94 7.34 -8.66
C LYS A 241 26.64 8.21 -7.45
N LYS A 242 27.48 8.07 -6.44
CA LYS A 242 27.45 8.87 -5.21
C LYS A 242 28.12 10.24 -5.42
N ASP A 243 27.48 11.28 -4.92
CA ASP A 243 28.09 12.59 -4.69
C ASP A 243 28.39 12.74 -3.19
N GLU A 244 29.68 12.76 -2.84
CA GLU A 244 30.13 12.78 -1.46
C GLU A 244 30.02 14.16 -0.80
N SER A 245 29.82 15.22 -1.58
CA SER A 245 29.90 16.59 -1.10
C SER A 245 28.67 17.03 -0.31
N GLN A 246 27.50 16.45 -0.60
CA GLN A 246 26.21 16.82 -0.04
C GLN A 246 25.09 15.85 -0.42
N GLY A 247 24.00 15.88 0.35
CA GLY A 247 22.79 15.08 0.21
C GLY A 247 21.53 15.92 0.18
N ILE A 248 20.36 15.30 -0.04
CA ILE A 248 19.07 16.02 0.01
C ILE A 248 18.67 16.22 1.47
N LEU A 249 18.28 17.44 1.82
CA LEU A 249 17.77 17.77 3.15
C LEU A 249 16.43 17.07 3.38
N TYR A 250 16.32 16.33 4.49
CA TYR A 250 15.09 15.64 4.87
C TYR A 250 14.77 15.73 6.36
N LYS A 251 13.50 15.44 6.69
CA LYS A 251 13.01 15.20 8.05
C LYS A 251 12.19 13.91 8.05
N LEU A 252 12.33 13.11 9.10
CA LEU A 252 11.56 11.89 9.30
C LEU A 252 10.63 12.05 10.51
N LYS A 253 9.42 11.52 10.39
CA LYS A 253 8.56 11.23 11.54
C LYS A 253 8.64 9.73 11.80
N ILE A 254 9.14 9.36 12.98
CA ILE A 254 9.34 7.96 13.38
C ILE A 254 8.50 7.59 14.60
N LEU A 255 8.22 6.30 14.75
CA LEU A 255 7.59 5.69 15.93
C LEU A 255 8.57 4.71 16.55
N GLN A 256 8.81 4.83 17.86
CA GLN A 256 9.64 3.93 18.66
C GLN A 256 8.85 3.44 19.87
#